data_AF-A0A970XFJ7-F1
#
_entry.id   AF-A0A970XFJ7-F1
#
_cell.length_a   1.000
_cell.length_b   1.000
_cell.length_c   1.000
_cell.angle_alpha   90.00
_cell.angle_beta   90.00
_cell.angle_gamma   90.00
#
_symmetry.space_group_name_H-M   'P 1'
#
loop_
_entity.id
_entity.type
_entity.pdbx_description
1 polymer ?
#
loop_
_entity_poly.entity_id
_entity_poly.type
_entity_poly.pdbx_seq_one_letter_code
_entity_poly.pdbx_strand_id
1 'polypeptide(L)'
;MKKLIALMLFAVLLFGMAWVIKPVHAANTVTEVSTAAELKAALENNAGAHVRLTKNITFTTNNAADSDLGVILGEGYYTVDLNNCKLEYNYTGRNGDPNGAPLATHHANGLTINGPGTIVGGVYAIEQGNQFGVLTVNGGTLKGVIGSGIRMTGGIAYINGGTVTGNFYGVFHEDGIVVLNGGTVKSVVFRNMGQPAQKYGVIKNGVFTGNAILEDIVLIVDDLTVSLGSSMKVIRGGGLVVRNSFVNKGTFTYESGLKSINGEGLISKDFRVRIAQDVTFSSLRIQEHGWLRIENGATVTISGAFVTEQGCNVMAENGTLRLLGSIDHR
;
A
#
# COMPACT_ATOMS: atom_id res chain seq x y z
N MET A 1 18.02 11.24 43.26
CA MET A 1 17.41 10.18 42.43
C MET A 1 16.11 10.57 41.73
N LYS A 2 15.16 11.31 42.35
CA LYS A 2 13.91 11.71 41.68
C LYS A 2 14.04 12.77 40.56
N LYS A 3 15.11 13.58 40.55
CA LYS A 3 15.34 14.60 39.50
C LYS A 3 16.10 14.09 38.27
N LEU A 4 16.78 12.93 38.35
CA LEU A 4 17.48 12.33 37.21
C LEU A 4 16.52 11.51 36.31
N ILE A 5 15.48 10.91 36.90
CA ILE A 5 14.47 10.12 36.17
C ILE A 5 13.56 11.02 35.32
N ALA A 6 13.28 12.25 35.78
CA ALA A 6 12.51 13.23 35.01
C ALA A 6 13.26 13.73 33.77
N LEU A 7 14.60 13.82 33.81
CA LEU A 7 15.41 14.27 32.67
C LEU A 7 15.54 13.17 31.60
N MET A 8 15.62 11.90 32.00
CA MET A 8 15.61 10.77 31.05
C MET A 8 14.23 10.57 30.38
N LEU A 9 13.13 10.80 31.10
CA LEU A 9 11.79 10.75 30.51
C LEU A 9 11.54 11.89 29.51
N PHE A 10 12.10 13.08 29.74
CA PHE A 10 12.03 14.17 28.77
C PHE A 10 12.89 13.93 27.53
N ALA A 11 14.06 13.28 27.67
CA ALA A 11 14.92 12.94 26.54
C ALA A 11 14.32 11.82 25.65
N VAL A 12 13.60 10.86 26.22
CA VAL A 12 12.89 9.81 25.45
C VAL A 12 11.63 10.37 24.76
N LEU A 13 10.97 11.38 25.32
CA LEU A 13 9.85 12.07 24.66
C LEU A 13 10.30 13.06 23.57
N LEU A 14 11.49 13.65 23.69
CA LEU A 14 12.03 14.60 22.68
C LEU A 14 12.64 13.90 21.46
N PHE A 15 13.13 12.66 21.58
CA PHE A 15 13.60 11.89 20.42
C PHE A 15 12.48 11.34 19.53
N GLY A 16 11.21 11.44 19.95
CA GLY A 16 10.04 11.17 19.10
C GLY A 16 9.66 12.32 18.15
N MET A 17 10.35 13.47 18.22
CA MET A 17 10.07 14.67 17.43
C MET A 17 11.22 15.07 16.49
N ALA A 18 12.03 14.12 16.01
CA ALA A 18 12.83 14.36 14.82
C ALA A 18 11.93 14.28 13.59
N TRP A 19 11.20 15.36 13.33
CA TRP A 19 10.49 15.59 12.09
C TRP A 19 11.52 15.67 10.97
N VAL A 20 11.77 14.57 10.27
CA VAL A 20 12.22 14.67 8.89
C VAL A 20 11.01 15.23 8.15
N ILE A 21 11.00 16.55 7.96
CA ILE A 21 10.14 17.19 6.98
C ILE A 21 10.55 16.58 5.65
N LYS A 22 9.86 15.50 5.24
CA LYS A 22 10.06 14.93 3.91
C LYS A 22 9.70 16.07 2.94
N PRO A 23 10.58 16.40 1.98
CA PRO A 23 10.25 17.42 0.99
C PRO A 23 8.94 17.01 0.32
N VAL A 24 7.94 17.87 0.44
CA VAL A 24 6.63 17.67 -0.17
C VAL A 24 6.82 17.84 -1.67
N HIS A 25 6.90 16.74 -2.42
CA HIS A 25 6.63 16.83 -3.84
C HIS A 25 5.17 17.23 -4.00
N ALA A 26 4.95 18.38 -4.64
CA ALA A 26 3.62 18.80 -5.02
C ALA A 26 2.95 17.65 -5.79
N ALA A 27 1.80 17.18 -5.31
CA ALA A 27 1.07 16.03 -5.83
C ALA A 27 0.65 16.14 -7.31
N ASN A 28 1.01 17.22 -8.01
CA ASN A 28 0.59 17.53 -9.37
C ASN A 28 1.73 17.61 -10.39
N THR A 29 3.00 17.47 -9.99
CA THR A 29 4.11 17.53 -10.94
C THR A 29 4.42 16.12 -11.45
N VAL A 30 4.09 15.86 -12.71
CA VAL A 30 4.48 14.63 -13.40
C VAL A 30 5.88 14.79 -13.98
N THR A 31 6.81 13.95 -13.56
CA THR A 31 8.16 13.89 -14.11
C THR A 31 8.20 12.97 -15.33
N GLU A 32 8.54 13.51 -16.49
CA GLU A 32 8.76 12.70 -17.68
C GLU A 32 10.12 12.01 -17.60
N VAL A 33 10.12 10.70 -17.85
CA VAL A 33 11.34 9.87 -17.79
C VAL A 33 11.47 9.02 -19.06
N SER A 34 12.69 8.95 -19.57
CA SER A 34 13.01 8.29 -20.85
C SER A 34 14.17 7.30 -20.75
N THR A 35 14.87 7.26 -19.61
CA THR A 35 16.03 6.39 -19.37
C THR A 35 15.94 5.69 -18.01
N ALA A 36 16.70 4.59 -17.87
CA ALA A 36 16.83 3.85 -16.62
C ALA A 36 17.37 4.73 -15.46
N ALA A 37 18.33 5.62 -15.75
CA ALA A 37 18.93 6.50 -14.75
C ALA A 37 17.93 7.54 -14.23
N GLU A 38 17.14 8.15 -15.12
CA GLU A 38 16.06 9.09 -14.75
C GLU A 38 14.99 8.40 -13.91
N LEU A 39 14.57 7.19 -14.32
CA LEU A 39 13.57 6.42 -13.58
C LEU A 39 14.06 6.05 -12.17
N LYS A 40 15.30 5.58 -12.04
CA LYS A 40 15.91 5.29 -10.73
C LYS A 40 16.00 6.54 -9.86
N ALA A 41 16.55 7.64 -10.40
CA ALA A 41 16.68 8.89 -9.65
C ALA A 41 15.34 9.39 -9.09
N ALA A 42 14.25 9.22 -9.84
CA ALA A 42 12.91 9.58 -9.40
C ALA A 42 12.32 8.61 -8.36
N LEU A 43 12.45 7.30 -8.58
CA LEU A 43 11.75 6.28 -7.78
C LEU A 43 12.52 5.80 -6.54
N GLU A 44 13.85 5.94 -6.51
CA GLU A 44 14.67 5.59 -5.33
C GLU A 44 14.67 6.72 -4.27
N ASN A 45 14.13 7.89 -4.61
CA ASN A 45 14.01 9.03 -3.70
C ASN A 45 12.89 8.83 -2.66
N ASN A 46 13.21 8.98 -1.37
CA ASN A 46 12.27 8.77 -0.24
C ASN A 46 11.06 9.72 -0.17
N ALA A 47 11.03 10.79 -0.96
CA ALA A 47 9.92 11.73 -1.00
C ALA A 47 8.71 11.23 -1.80
N GLY A 48 8.90 10.21 -2.65
CA GLY A 48 7.88 9.78 -3.60
C GLY A 48 8.00 10.52 -4.94
N ALA A 49 7.34 10.01 -5.98
CA ALA A 49 7.35 10.62 -7.30
C ALA A 49 6.14 10.19 -8.14
N HIS A 50 5.65 11.09 -9.00
CA HIS A 50 4.76 10.74 -10.10
C HIS A 50 5.55 10.82 -11.40
N VAL A 51 5.83 9.68 -12.03
CA VAL A 51 6.57 9.59 -13.28
C VAL A 51 5.68 9.18 -14.44
N ARG A 52 5.98 9.70 -15.63
CA ARG A 52 5.41 9.26 -16.91
C ARG A 52 6.51 8.80 -17.85
N LEU A 53 6.38 7.58 -18.35
CA LEU A 53 7.31 7.06 -19.34
C LEU A 53 7.09 7.77 -20.68
N THR A 54 8.19 8.21 -21.32
CA THR A 54 8.16 8.77 -22.67
C THR A 54 8.87 7.89 -23.68
N LYS A 55 9.59 6.86 -23.20
CA LYS A 55 10.24 5.82 -24.00
C LYS A 55 10.18 4.48 -23.30
N ASN A 56 10.41 3.42 -24.06
CA ASN A 56 10.70 2.10 -23.48
C ASN A 56 11.99 2.17 -22.67
N ILE A 57 12.00 1.58 -21.49
CA ILE A 57 13.15 1.52 -20.60
C ILE A 57 13.49 0.06 -20.34
N THR A 58 14.76 -0.28 -20.53
CA THR A 58 15.29 -1.63 -20.27
C THR A 58 16.38 -1.55 -19.22
N PHE A 59 16.22 -2.32 -18.15
CA PHE A 59 17.23 -2.58 -17.14
C PHE A 59 18.09 -3.78 -17.55
N THR A 60 19.38 -3.65 -17.26
CA THR A 60 20.40 -4.70 -17.27
C THR A 60 21.16 -4.59 -15.94
N THR A 61 22.00 -5.57 -15.61
CA THR A 61 22.81 -5.52 -14.38
C THR A 61 23.71 -4.29 -14.26
N ASN A 62 24.04 -3.62 -15.39
CA ASN A 62 24.91 -2.45 -15.39
C ASN A 62 24.20 -1.14 -15.03
N ASN A 63 22.87 -1.08 -15.16
CA ASN A 63 22.09 0.14 -14.90
C ASN A 63 20.97 -0.06 -13.87
N ALA A 64 20.77 -1.29 -13.40
CA ALA A 64 19.84 -1.67 -12.33
C ALA A 64 20.30 -1.17 -10.95
N ALA A 65 19.43 -1.30 -9.94
CA ALA A 65 19.78 -1.03 -8.55
C ALA A 65 20.69 -2.12 -7.99
N ASP A 66 20.44 -3.38 -8.34
CA ASP A 66 21.32 -4.51 -8.07
C ASP A 66 21.23 -5.60 -9.17
N SER A 67 21.75 -6.79 -8.90
CA SER A 67 21.78 -7.93 -9.84
C SER A 67 20.43 -8.48 -10.26
N ASP A 68 19.38 -8.16 -9.50
CA ASP A 68 18.05 -8.76 -9.64
C ASP A 68 16.96 -7.68 -9.76
N LEU A 69 17.21 -6.43 -9.35
CA LEU A 69 16.18 -5.41 -9.22
C LEU A 69 16.54 -4.14 -10.00
N GLY A 70 15.67 -3.74 -10.93
CA GLY A 70 15.87 -2.55 -11.77
C GLY A 70 15.86 -1.27 -10.95
N VAL A 71 14.81 -1.11 -10.13
CA VAL A 71 14.63 -0.03 -9.17
C VAL A 71 14.20 -0.62 -7.84
N ILE A 72 14.88 -0.23 -6.76
CA ILE A 72 14.41 -0.45 -5.38
C ILE A 72 13.78 0.85 -4.91
N LEU A 73 12.46 0.89 -4.82
CA LEU A 73 11.75 2.12 -4.48
C LEU A 73 12.14 2.59 -3.07
N GLY A 74 12.24 3.92 -2.92
CA GLY A 74 12.42 4.55 -1.61
C GLY A 74 11.17 4.44 -0.75
N GLU A 75 11.12 5.19 0.36
CA GLU A 75 10.02 5.12 1.33
C GLU A 75 8.74 5.88 0.93
N GLY A 76 8.70 6.52 -0.23
CA GLY A 76 7.63 7.43 -0.62
C GLY A 76 6.36 6.74 -1.13
N TYR A 77 5.48 7.55 -1.71
CA TYR A 77 4.40 7.10 -2.58
C TYR A 77 4.76 7.38 -4.03
N TYR A 78 4.60 6.40 -4.89
CA TYR A 78 5.01 6.48 -6.28
C TYR A 78 3.85 6.19 -7.22
N THR A 79 3.82 6.92 -8.34
CA THR A 79 2.92 6.65 -9.46
C THR A 79 3.76 6.50 -10.71
N VAL A 80 3.56 5.41 -11.46
CA VAL A 80 4.18 5.16 -12.76
C VAL A 80 3.08 5.11 -13.81
N ASP A 81 2.99 6.17 -14.62
CA ASP A 81 2.16 6.20 -15.83
C ASP A 81 2.95 5.55 -16.97
N LEU A 82 2.51 4.36 -17.40
CA LEU A 82 3.20 3.58 -18.43
C LEU A 82 3.14 4.21 -19.82
N ASN A 83 2.09 4.97 -20.13
CA ASN A 83 1.97 5.77 -21.36
C ASN A 83 2.34 5.00 -22.65
N ASN A 84 1.79 3.80 -22.81
CA ASN A 84 2.05 2.84 -23.90
C ASN A 84 3.51 2.35 -24.02
N CYS A 85 4.37 2.69 -23.07
CA CYS A 85 5.76 2.27 -23.06
C CYS A 85 5.93 0.91 -22.37
N LYS A 86 7.08 0.28 -22.64
CA LYS A 86 7.55 -0.94 -22.01
C LYS A 86 8.62 -0.60 -20.96
N LEU A 87 8.45 -1.12 -19.76
CA LEU A 87 9.48 -1.22 -18.74
C LEU A 87 9.92 -2.69 -18.64
N GLU A 88 11.20 -2.97 -18.82
CA GLU A 88 11.70 -4.35 -18.90
C GLU A 88 12.95 -4.55 -18.06
N TYR A 89 13.04 -5.65 -17.32
CA TYR A 89 14.31 -6.16 -16.80
C TYR A 89 14.80 -7.27 -17.72
N ASN A 90 15.82 -6.97 -18.54
CA ASN A 90 16.36 -7.88 -19.53
C ASN A 90 17.73 -8.39 -19.08
N TYR A 91 17.71 -9.44 -18.26
CA TYR A 91 18.91 -10.12 -17.79
C TYR A 91 18.67 -11.62 -17.70
N THR A 92 19.71 -12.38 -18.02
CA THR A 92 19.73 -13.84 -17.85
C THR A 92 20.65 -14.16 -16.67
N GLY A 93 20.10 -14.82 -15.65
CA GLY A 93 20.85 -15.22 -14.47
C GLY A 93 21.92 -16.27 -14.78
N ARG A 94 22.72 -16.62 -13.76
CA ARG A 94 23.84 -17.58 -13.90
C ARG A 94 23.43 -18.95 -14.42
N ASN A 95 22.18 -19.34 -14.21
CA ASN A 95 21.64 -20.63 -14.62
C ASN A 95 21.12 -20.62 -16.07
N GLY A 96 21.22 -19.50 -16.80
CA GLY A 96 20.74 -19.39 -18.18
C GLY A 96 19.27 -18.98 -18.32
N ASP A 97 18.56 -18.77 -17.20
CA ASP A 97 17.16 -18.36 -17.19
C ASP A 97 16.98 -16.84 -17.03
N PRO A 98 15.93 -16.24 -17.63
CA PRO A 98 15.53 -14.86 -17.36
C PRO A 98 15.40 -14.59 -15.85
N ASN A 99 16.02 -13.53 -15.37
CA ASN A 99 16.04 -13.22 -13.95
C ASN A 99 15.64 -11.75 -13.67
N GLY A 100 15.30 -11.48 -12.42
CA GLY A 100 15.05 -10.15 -11.88
C GLY A 100 13.66 -9.56 -12.14
N ALA A 101 13.46 -8.37 -11.58
CA ALA A 101 12.24 -7.57 -11.64
C ALA A 101 12.58 -6.09 -11.88
N PRO A 102 11.85 -5.38 -12.76
CA PRO A 102 12.14 -3.97 -13.03
C PRO A 102 11.79 -3.05 -11.85
N LEU A 103 10.81 -3.42 -11.02
CA LEU A 103 10.36 -2.62 -9.87
C LEU A 103 10.22 -3.49 -8.62
N ALA A 104 10.79 -3.02 -7.50
CA ALA A 104 10.64 -3.64 -6.19
C ALA A 104 10.24 -2.59 -5.16
N THR A 105 9.12 -2.79 -4.46
CA THR A 105 8.61 -1.77 -3.55
C THR A 105 9.36 -1.69 -2.25
N HIS A 106 9.80 -2.83 -1.67
CA HIS A 106 10.58 -2.98 -0.43
C HIS A 106 10.18 -2.05 0.74
N HIS A 107 10.53 -0.77 0.67
CA HIS A 107 10.29 0.26 1.68
C HIS A 107 9.17 1.25 1.33
N ALA A 108 8.69 1.24 0.09
CA ALA A 108 7.68 2.18 -0.40
C ALA A 108 6.36 2.06 0.34
N ASN A 109 5.82 3.20 0.76
CA ASN A 109 4.48 3.26 1.34
C ASN A 109 3.40 2.96 0.30
N GLY A 110 3.66 3.27 -0.97
CA GLY A 110 2.82 2.76 -2.05
C GLY A 110 3.37 2.94 -3.45
N LEU A 111 2.91 2.10 -4.36
CA LEU A 111 3.19 2.15 -5.79
C LEU A 111 1.88 2.03 -6.56
N THR A 112 1.60 2.99 -7.44
CA THR A 112 0.46 2.97 -8.36
C THR A 112 0.95 2.82 -9.79
N ILE A 113 0.42 1.83 -10.52
CA ILE A 113 0.69 1.61 -11.94
C ILE A 113 -0.54 2.02 -12.76
N ASN A 114 -0.33 2.95 -13.69
CA ASN A 114 -1.39 3.59 -14.47
C ASN A 114 -1.17 3.47 -15.98
N GLY A 115 -2.29 3.54 -16.70
CA GLY A 115 -2.31 3.65 -18.16
C GLY A 115 -1.96 2.37 -18.91
N PRO A 116 -2.12 2.37 -20.24
CA PRO A 116 -1.69 1.26 -21.10
C PRO A 116 -0.15 1.19 -21.17
N GLY A 117 0.38 0.01 -21.50
CA GLY A 117 1.82 -0.26 -21.55
C GLY A 117 2.14 -1.64 -20.96
N THR A 118 3.42 -1.96 -20.81
CA THR A 118 3.84 -3.28 -20.31
C THR A 118 5.00 -3.17 -19.33
N ILE A 119 4.94 -3.92 -18.24
CA ILE A 119 6.07 -4.18 -17.33
C ILE A 119 6.44 -5.66 -17.47
N VAL A 120 7.69 -5.94 -17.85
CA VAL A 120 8.21 -7.30 -18.03
C VAL A 120 9.41 -7.50 -17.12
N GLY A 121 9.40 -8.52 -16.28
CA GLY A 121 10.61 -8.98 -15.58
C GLY A 121 10.94 -10.41 -15.92
N GLY A 122 12.19 -10.80 -15.68
CA GLY A 122 12.63 -12.17 -15.85
C GLY A 122 11.81 -13.11 -14.96
N VAL A 123 11.86 -12.88 -13.65
CA VAL A 123 11.05 -13.65 -12.69
C VAL A 123 9.71 -12.96 -12.42
N TYR A 124 9.73 -11.68 -12.04
CA TYR A 124 8.53 -10.93 -11.67
C TYR A 124 8.47 -9.57 -12.34
N ALA A 125 7.29 -9.10 -12.75
CA ALA A 125 7.18 -7.72 -13.23
C ALA A 125 7.27 -6.71 -12.07
N ILE A 126 6.72 -7.05 -10.90
CA ILE A 126 6.81 -6.25 -9.68
C ILE A 126 7.02 -7.17 -8.47
N GLU A 127 7.95 -6.80 -7.59
CA GLU A 127 8.07 -7.37 -6.24
C GLU A 127 7.44 -6.42 -5.22
N GLN A 128 6.33 -6.83 -4.61
CA GLN A 128 5.71 -6.14 -3.49
C GLN A 128 6.30 -6.67 -2.17
N GLY A 129 7.18 -5.87 -1.58
CA GLY A 129 7.97 -6.22 -0.38
C GLY A 129 7.47 -5.61 0.92
N ASN A 130 6.89 -4.41 0.88
CA ASN A 130 6.54 -3.70 2.11
C ASN A 130 5.28 -4.28 2.76
N GLN A 131 5.42 -4.81 3.98
CA GLN A 131 4.31 -5.34 4.76
C GLN A 131 3.22 -4.32 5.14
N PHE A 132 3.55 -3.03 5.06
CA PHE A 132 2.65 -1.90 5.32
C PHE A 132 2.37 -1.06 4.07
N GLY A 133 2.93 -1.46 2.91
CA GLY A 133 2.78 -0.72 1.66
C GLY A 133 1.57 -1.16 0.85
N VAL A 134 1.15 -0.28 -0.06
CA VAL A 134 0.03 -0.53 -0.98
C VAL A 134 0.51 -0.55 -2.43
N LEU A 135 0.25 -1.63 -3.15
CA LEU A 135 0.38 -1.70 -4.61
C LEU A 135 -1.00 -1.48 -5.24
N THR A 136 -1.12 -0.56 -6.19
CA THR A 136 -2.36 -0.34 -6.96
C THR A 136 -2.07 -0.51 -8.44
N VAL A 137 -2.78 -1.40 -9.11
CA VAL A 137 -2.66 -1.65 -10.56
C VAL A 137 -3.96 -1.26 -11.23
N ASN A 138 -3.95 -0.12 -11.94
CA ASN A 138 -5.10 0.41 -12.65
C ASN A 138 -5.10 0.06 -14.14
N GLY A 139 -3.95 -0.35 -14.71
CA GLY A 139 -3.82 -0.66 -16.13
C GLY A 139 -2.51 -1.33 -16.50
N GLY A 140 -2.32 -1.54 -17.81
CA GLY A 140 -1.11 -2.14 -18.39
C GLY A 140 -1.08 -3.66 -18.33
N THR A 141 0.03 -4.24 -18.79
CA THR A 141 0.32 -5.68 -18.70
C THR A 141 1.54 -5.90 -17.82
N LEU A 142 1.39 -6.67 -16.73
CA LEU A 142 2.47 -7.07 -15.83
C LEU A 142 2.78 -8.54 -16.10
N LYS A 143 4.00 -8.83 -16.55
CA LYS A 143 4.44 -10.17 -16.95
C LYS A 143 5.78 -10.58 -16.33
N GLY A 144 5.78 -11.69 -15.59
CA GLY A 144 7.00 -12.44 -15.30
C GLY A 144 7.27 -13.47 -16.40
N VAL A 145 8.47 -13.46 -17.00
CA VAL A 145 8.82 -14.35 -18.13
C VAL A 145 8.88 -15.80 -17.69
N ILE A 146 9.59 -16.10 -16.61
CA ILE A 146 9.67 -17.46 -16.04
C ILE A 146 8.86 -17.61 -14.76
N GLY A 147 8.50 -16.50 -14.10
CA GLY A 147 7.79 -16.52 -12.81
C GLY A 147 6.33 -16.08 -12.92
N SER A 148 5.98 -15.03 -12.17
CA SER A 148 4.62 -14.50 -12.05
C SER A 148 4.60 -13.00 -12.34
N GLY A 149 3.44 -12.43 -12.67
CA GLY A 149 3.34 -10.98 -12.89
C GLY A 149 3.73 -10.19 -11.64
N ILE A 150 3.21 -10.59 -10.48
CA ILE A 150 3.51 -9.96 -9.20
C ILE A 150 3.99 -11.03 -8.21
N ARG A 151 5.01 -10.70 -7.43
CA ARG A 151 5.35 -11.40 -6.19
C ARG A 151 4.86 -10.59 -5.00
N MET A 152 4.04 -11.19 -4.16
CA MET A 152 3.47 -10.58 -2.96
C MET A 152 4.12 -11.20 -1.72
N THR A 153 4.87 -10.40 -0.97
CA THR A 153 5.48 -10.79 0.31
C THR A 153 5.02 -9.93 1.48
N GLY A 154 4.00 -9.09 1.27
CA GLY A 154 3.40 -8.27 2.32
C GLY A 154 2.46 -7.20 1.77
N GLY A 155 1.81 -6.46 2.68
CA GLY A 155 1.01 -5.29 2.35
C GLY A 155 -0.33 -5.62 1.70
N ILE A 156 -0.85 -4.69 0.89
CA ILE A 156 -2.09 -4.87 0.12
C ILE A 156 -1.82 -4.58 -1.35
N ALA A 157 -2.33 -5.43 -2.25
CA ALA A 157 -2.37 -5.17 -3.68
C ALA A 157 -3.80 -5.02 -4.18
N TYR A 158 -4.16 -3.85 -4.69
CA TYR A 158 -5.42 -3.59 -5.40
C TYR A 158 -5.19 -3.77 -6.91
N ILE A 159 -5.80 -4.79 -7.50
CA ILE A 159 -5.82 -5.00 -8.94
C ILE A 159 -7.17 -4.52 -9.47
N ASN A 160 -7.18 -3.26 -9.92
CA ASN A 160 -8.37 -2.57 -10.42
C ASN A 160 -8.54 -2.75 -11.94
N GLY A 161 -7.44 -2.95 -12.67
CA GLY A 161 -7.46 -3.09 -14.13
C GLY A 161 -6.20 -3.76 -14.68
N GLY A 162 -6.09 -3.78 -16.02
CA GLY A 162 -4.93 -4.35 -16.72
C GLY A 162 -4.90 -5.88 -16.78
N THR A 163 -3.74 -6.44 -17.13
CA THR A 163 -3.48 -7.87 -17.17
C THR A 163 -2.29 -8.22 -16.30
N VAL A 164 -2.45 -9.16 -15.37
CA VAL A 164 -1.37 -9.70 -14.53
C VAL A 164 -1.18 -11.18 -14.85
N THR A 165 -0.04 -11.51 -15.43
CA THR A 165 0.24 -12.84 -15.97
C THR A 165 1.70 -13.25 -15.77
N GLY A 166 1.98 -14.53 -15.99
CA GLY A 166 3.32 -15.08 -15.93
C GLY A 166 3.33 -16.53 -16.40
N ASN A 167 4.52 -17.12 -16.47
CA ASN A 167 4.66 -18.52 -16.85
C ASN A 167 3.92 -19.44 -15.87
N PHE A 168 4.05 -19.20 -14.57
CA PHE A 168 3.33 -19.96 -13.55
C PHE A 168 2.01 -19.30 -13.19
N TYR A 169 2.05 -18.12 -12.58
CA TYR A 169 0.86 -17.48 -11.98
C TYR A 169 0.72 -16.03 -12.42
N GLY A 170 -0.44 -15.43 -12.12
CA GLY A 170 -0.57 -13.97 -12.17
C GLY A 170 0.12 -13.37 -10.94
N VAL A 171 -0.29 -13.82 -9.76
CA VAL A 171 0.27 -13.40 -8.48
C VAL A 171 0.81 -14.60 -7.73
N PHE A 172 2.10 -14.55 -7.41
CA PHE A 172 2.73 -15.44 -6.45
C PHE A 172 2.56 -14.84 -5.05
N HIS A 173 1.72 -15.46 -4.23
CA HIS A 173 1.23 -14.89 -2.98
C HIS A 173 1.85 -15.60 -1.78
N GLU A 174 2.85 -15.00 -1.18
CA GLU A 174 3.53 -15.54 0.01
C GLU A 174 2.94 -14.93 1.29
N ASP A 175 2.67 -13.62 1.27
CA ASP A 175 2.05 -12.83 2.34
C ASP A 175 1.33 -11.60 1.73
N GLY A 176 0.55 -10.88 2.52
CA GLY A 176 -0.27 -9.74 2.12
C GLY A 176 -1.72 -10.09 1.79
N ILE A 177 -2.45 -9.08 1.31
CA ILE A 177 -3.83 -9.19 0.85
C ILE A 177 -3.90 -8.79 -0.62
N VAL A 178 -4.54 -9.60 -1.45
CA VAL A 178 -4.80 -9.29 -2.86
C VAL A 178 -6.29 -8.98 -3.03
N VAL A 179 -6.60 -7.79 -3.54
CA VAL A 179 -7.96 -7.32 -3.81
C VAL A 179 -8.14 -7.28 -5.33
N LEU A 180 -9.07 -8.09 -5.84
CA LEU A 180 -9.39 -8.22 -7.25
C LEU A 180 -10.68 -7.46 -7.55
N ASN A 181 -10.54 -6.20 -7.96
CA ASN A 181 -11.65 -5.32 -8.32
C ASN A 181 -11.94 -5.31 -9.83
N GLY A 182 -10.95 -5.70 -10.64
CA GLY A 182 -11.10 -5.77 -12.10
C GLY A 182 -9.87 -6.34 -12.79
N GLY A 183 -9.77 -6.10 -14.09
CA GLY A 183 -8.68 -6.60 -14.94
C GLY A 183 -8.71 -8.13 -15.15
N THR A 184 -7.62 -8.65 -15.71
CA THR A 184 -7.42 -10.09 -15.95
C THR A 184 -6.21 -10.56 -15.16
N VAL A 185 -6.43 -11.44 -14.18
CA VAL A 185 -5.35 -12.07 -13.40
C VAL A 185 -5.36 -13.57 -13.69
N LYS A 186 -4.25 -14.11 -14.21
CA LYS A 186 -4.14 -15.53 -14.59
C LYS A 186 -4.52 -16.47 -13.44
N SER A 187 -3.94 -16.23 -12.27
CA SER A 187 -4.27 -16.91 -11.01
C SER A 187 -3.58 -16.19 -9.85
N VAL A 188 -4.15 -16.30 -8.66
CA VAL A 188 -3.50 -15.92 -7.39
C VAL A 188 -3.21 -17.22 -6.65
N VAL A 189 -1.95 -17.54 -6.42
CA VAL A 189 -1.55 -18.81 -5.83
C VAL A 189 -0.74 -18.58 -4.56
N PHE A 190 -1.26 -19.10 -3.46
CA PHE A 190 -0.54 -19.15 -2.21
C PHE A 190 0.57 -20.18 -2.27
N ARG A 191 1.80 -19.78 -1.95
CA ARG A 191 2.82 -20.71 -1.47
C ARG A 191 3.67 -20.03 -0.42
N ASN A 192 3.92 -20.76 0.65
CA ASN A 192 4.86 -20.35 1.67
C ASN A 192 6.27 -20.87 1.32
N MET A 193 7.26 -19.98 1.28
CA MET A 193 8.68 -20.31 1.00
C MET A 193 9.54 -20.49 2.27
N GLY A 194 8.92 -20.75 3.42
CA GLY A 194 9.59 -21.09 4.69
C GLY A 194 9.32 -20.13 5.86
N GLN A 195 8.49 -19.11 5.67
CA GLN A 195 8.13 -18.14 6.73
C GLN A 195 6.62 -18.14 6.98
N PRO A 196 6.14 -18.21 8.24
CA PRO A 196 4.71 -18.14 8.52
C PRO A 196 4.12 -16.83 7.99
N ALA A 197 3.13 -16.92 7.11
CA ALA A 197 2.45 -15.72 6.59
C ALA A 197 1.63 -15.07 7.71
N GLN A 198 1.81 -13.76 7.89
CA GLN A 198 1.01 -12.99 8.85
C GLN A 198 -0.30 -12.50 8.23
N LYS A 199 -0.28 -12.25 6.91
CA LYS A 199 -1.43 -11.79 6.14
C LYS A 199 -1.55 -12.72 4.93
N TYR A 200 -2.61 -13.50 4.89
CA TYR A 200 -2.95 -14.27 3.70
C TYR A 200 -4.42 -14.04 3.39
N GLY A 201 -4.70 -13.17 2.43
CA GLY A 201 -6.07 -12.85 2.06
C GLY A 201 -6.24 -12.63 0.57
N VAL A 202 -7.31 -13.20 -0.01
CA VAL A 202 -7.76 -12.82 -1.35
C VAL A 202 -9.19 -12.33 -1.24
N ILE A 203 -9.43 -11.12 -1.75
CA ILE A 203 -10.76 -10.54 -1.90
C ILE A 203 -11.10 -10.56 -3.38
N LYS A 204 -12.11 -11.34 -3.74
CA LYS A 204 -12.62 -11.42 -5.12
C LYS A 204 -14.11 -11.21 -5.10
N ASN A 205 -14.60 -10.24 -5.87
CA ASN A 205 -16.03 -9.88 -5.92
C ASN A 205 -16.60 -9.62 -4.50
N GLY A 206 -15.84 -8.89 -3.68
CA GLY A 206 -16.21 -8.60 -2.29
C GLY A 206 -16.14 -9.78 -1.31
N VAL A 207 -15.71 -10.99 -1.73
CA VAL A 207 -15.59 -12.14 -0.82
C VAL A 207 -14.14 -12.33 -0.39
N PHE A 208 -13.88 -12.22 0.91
CA PHE A 208 -12.58 -12.49 1.52
C PHE A 208 -12.42 -13.98 1.86
N THR A 209 -11.31 -14.55 1.43
CA THR A 209 -10.85 -15.91 1.77
C THR A 209 -9.43 -15.84 2.33
N GLY A 210 -9.16 -16.60 3.39
CA GLY A 210 -7.85 -16.67 4.04
C GLY A 210 -7.84 -16.19 5.50
N ASN A 211 -6.66 -15.86 6.02
CA ASN A 211 -6.43 -15.39 7.38
C ASN A 211 -5.54 -14.16 7.35
N ALA A 212 -6.03 -13.00 7.80
CA ALA A 212 -5.27 -11.76 7.74
C ALA A 212 -5.32 -10.94 9.03
N ILE A 213 -4.16 -10.42 9.44
CA ILE A 213 -4.04 -9.41 10.48
C ILE A 213 -3.75 -8.06 9.82
N LEU A 214 -4.67 -7.12 9.99
CA LEU A 214 -4.52 -5.72 9.60
C LEU A 214 -3.85 -5.00 10.77
N GLU A 215 -2.53 -4.87 10.67
CA GLU A 215 -1.65 -4.15 11.60
C GLU A 215 -0.94 -3.03 10.85
N ASP A 216 -1.10 -1.79 11.33
CA ASP A 216 -0.46 -0.57 10.80
C ASP A 216 -0.67 -0.32 9.28
N ILE A 217 -1.68 -0.97 8.69
CA ILE A 217 -2.14 -0.80 7.30
C ILE A 217 -3.68 -0.78 7.26
N VAL A 218 -4.25 0.05 6.38
CA VAL A 218 -5.71 0.19 6.21
C VAL A 218 -6.18 -0.49 4.93
N LEU A 219 -7.03 -1.51 5.08
CA LEU A 219 -7.78 -2.13 3.98
C LEU A 219 -9.05 -1.33 3.71
N ILE A 220 -9.25 -0.94 2.46
CA ILE A 220 -10.40 -0.16 2.01
C ILE A 220 -11.06 -0.91 0.86
N VAL A 221 -12.32 -1.32 1.04
CA VAL A 221 -13.08 -2.10 0.06
C VAL A 221 -14.53 -1.60 0.00
N ASP A 222 -15.18 -1.84 -1.13
CA ASP A 222 -16.58 -1.44 -1.30
C ASP A 222 -17.50 -2.39 -0.53
N ASP A 223 -17.44 -3.67 -0.86
CA ASP A 223 -18.19 -4.74 -0.22
C ASP A 223 -17.25 -5.79 0.35
N LEU A 224 -17.60 -6.35 1.52
CA LEU A 224 -16.80 -7.36 2.18
C LEU A 224 -17.65 -8.44 2.84
N THR A 225 -17.53 -9.66 2.35
CA THR A 225 -17.98 -10.88 3.01
C THR A 225 -16.77 -11.67 3.51
N VAL A 226 -16.60 -11.79 4.83
CA VAL A 226 -15.62 -12.73 5.40
C VAL A 226 -16.20 -14.14 5.29
N SER A 227 -15.61 -14.99 4.44
CA SER A 227 -16.14 -16.34 4.17
C SER A 227 -15.98 -17.29 5.35
N LEU A 228 -16.79 -18.35 5.38
CA LEU A 228 -16.67 -19.42 6.37
C LEU A 228 -15.27 -20.04 6.33
N GLY A 229 -14.68 -20.28 7.51
CA GLY A 229 -13.31 -20.79 7.64
C GLY A 229 -12.21 -19.75 7.42
N SER A 230 -12.56 -18.50 7.12
CA SER A 230 -11.62 -17.39 7.00
C SER A 230 -11.63 -16.49 8.25
N SER A 231 -10.52 -15.80 8.51
CA SER A 231 -10.40 -14.86 9.62
C SER A 231 -9.77 -13.52 9.22
N MET A 232 -10.30 -12.44 9.79
CA MET A 232 -9.74 -11.10 9.66
C MET A 232 -9.69 -10.42 11.03
N LYS A 233 -8.50 -9.95 11.41
CA LYS A 233 -8.26 -9.28 12.68
C LYS A 233 -7.72 -7.88 12.43
N VAL A 234 -8.24 -6.87 13.12
CA VAL A 234 -7.73 -5.48 13.09
C VAL A 234 -7.12 -5.16 14.43
N ILE A 235 -5.84 -4.76 14.42
CA ILE A 235 -5.04 -4.44 15.61
C ILE A 235 -4.17 -3.22 15.38
N ARG A 236 -3.64 -2.69 16.49
CA ARG A 236 -2.73 -1.55 16.55
C ARG A 236 -3.24 -0.36 15.72
N GLY A 237 -2.43 0.20 14.84
CA GLY A 237 -2.79 1.28 13.91
C GLY A 237 -3.39 0.80 12.59
N GLY A 238 -3.71 -0.50 12.47
CA GLY A 238 -4.34 -1.06 11.28
C GLY A 238 -5.78 -0.57 11.10
N GLY A 239 -6.38 -0.86 9.96
CA GLY A 239 -7.75 -0.45 9.74
C GLY A 239 -8.53 -1.24 8.71
N LEU A 240 -9.85 -1.27 8.90
CA LEU A 240 -10.80 -1.77 7.93
C LEU A 240 -11.83 -0.69 7.61
N VAL A 241 -11.97 -0.36 6.33
CA VAL A 241 -13.03 0.50 5.80
C VAL A 241 -13.83 -0.29 4.77
N VAL A 242 -15.12 -0.51 5.05
CA VAL A 242 -16.08 -1.12 4.13
C VAL A 242 -17.13 -0.08 3.75
N ARG A 243 -17.15 0.32 2.48
CA ARG A 243 -17.98 1.46 2.03
C ARG A 243 -19.48 1.14 2.01
N ASN A 244 -19.84 -0.08 1.60
CA ASN A 244 -21.22 -0.44 1.26
C ASN A 244 -21.79 -1.54 2.18
N SER A 245 -21.30 -2.79 2.07
CA SER A 245 -21.87 -3.93 2.78
C SER A 245 -20.80 -4.78 3.46
N PHE A 246 -21.01 -5.07 4.75
CA PHE A 246 -20.19 -6.00 5.52
C PHE A 246 -20.99 -7.22 5.98
N VAL A 247 -20.54 -8.41 5.61
CA VAL A 247 -21.14 -9.70 6.00
C VAL A 247 -20.07 -10.58 6.63
N ASN A 248 -20.25 -10.98 7.89
CA ASN A 248 -19.32 -11.91 8.53
C ASN A 248 -19.90 -13.33 8.58
N LYS A 249 -19.37 -14.25 7.77
CA LYS A 249 -19.66 -15.70 7.82
C LYS A 249 -18.51 -16.52 8.42
N GLY A 250 -17.35 -15.89 8.63
CA GLY A 250 -16.18 -16.47 9.28
C GLY A 250 -15.91 -15.81 10.61
N THR A 251 -14.65 -15.42 10.84
CA THR A 251 -14.25 -14.70 12.05
C THR A 251 -13.77 -13.30 11.71
N PHE A 252 -14.40 -12.29 12.31
CA PHE A 252 -13.92 -10.91 12.28
C PHE A 252 -13.70 -10.43 13.72
N THR A 253 -12.52 -9.87 13.98
CA THR A 253 -12.16 -9.33 15.29
C THR A 253 -11.58 -7.93 15.14
N TYR A 254 -12.12 -6.98 15.89
CA TYR A 254 -11.60 -5.61 15.97
C TYR A 254 -11.13 -5.36 17.41
N GLU A 255 -9.82 -5.16 17.58
CA GLU A 255 -9.23 -4.83 18.88
C GLU A 255 -8.89 -3.35 18.98
N SER A 256 -8.35 -2.77 17.90
CA SER A 256 -7.97 -1.36 17.85
C SER A 256 -7.74 -0.85 16.42
N GLY A 257 -7.33 0.40 16.29
CA GLY A 257 -7.08 1.09 15.03
C GLY A 257 -8.37 1.67 14.44
N LEU A 258 -8.48 1.65 13.12
CA LEU A 258 -9.65 2.15 12.40
C LEU A 258 -10.65 1.04 12.09
N LYS A 259 -11.91 1.25 12.44
CA LYS A 259 -13.03 0.48 11.91
C LYS A 259 -14.05 1.43 11.30
N SER A 260 -14.39 1.20 10.04
CA SER A 260 -15.50 1.85 9.36
C SER A 260 -16.33 0.83 8.60
N ILE A 261 -17.60 0.71 8.97
CA ILE A 261 -18.58 -0.16 8.32
C ILE A 261 -19.79 0.71 8.04
N ASN A 262 -20.24 0.72 6.78
CA ASN A 262 -21.38 1.54 6.31
C ASN A 262 -21.15 3.06 6.57
N GLY A 263 -19.90 3.49 6.51
CA GLY A 263 -19.49 4.90 6.65
C GLY A 263 -19.25 5.37 8.09
N GLU A 264 -19.64 4.61 9.12
CA GLU A 264 -19.40 5.01 10.53
C GLU A 264 -17.99 4.64 10.98
N GLY A 265 -17.11 5.63 11.06
CA GLY A 265 -15.70 5.46 11.44
C GLY A 265 -15.44 5.62 12.93
N LEU A 266 -14.59 4.74 13.47
CA LEU A 266 -14.01 4.82 14.81
C LEU A 266 -12.49 4.62 14.74
N ILE A 267 -11.73 5.59 15.26
CA ILE A 267 -10.32 5.41 15.58
C ILE A 267 -10.21 5.19 17.09
N SER A 268 -9.69 4.04 17.48
CA SER A 268 -9.60 3.65 18.90
C SER A 268 -8.56 4.44 19.68
N LYS A 269 -8.73 4.48 21.00
CA LYS A 269 -7.84 5.15 21.95
C LYS A 269 -6.38 4.73 21.79
N ASP A 270 -5.46 5.68 21.95
CA ASP A 270 -3.99 5.52 21.93
C ASP A 270 -3.38 5.01 20.60
N PHE A 271 -4.17 4.85 19.53
CA PHE A 271 -3.68 4.32 18.26
C PHE A 271 -3.64 5.35 17.13
N ARG A 272 -2.61 5.22 16.29
CA ARG A 272 -2.39 6.06 15.12
C ARG A 272 -2.76 5.32 13.84
N VAL A 273 -3.66 5.90 13.08
CA VAL A 273 -4.12 5.40 11.79
C VAL A 273 -3.60 6.31 10.68
N ARG A 274 -3.18 5.70 9.58
CA ARG A 274 -2.75 6.41 8.37
C ARG A 274 -3.69 6.10 7.22
N ILE A 275 -4.20 7.13 6.55
CA ILE A 275 -5.05 7.01 5.36
C ILE A 275 -4.33 7.66 4.19
N ALA A 276 -4.02 6.86 3.18
CA ALA A 276 -3.28 7.25 1.98
C ALA A 276 -4.10 7.14 0.68
N GLN A 277 -5.42 6.94 0.82
CA GLN A 277 -6.39 6.84 -0.26
C GLN A 277 -7.65 7.62 0.11
N ASP A 278 -8.40 8.07 -0.89
CA ASP A 278 -9.65 8.80 -0.66
C ASP A 278 -10.67 7.92 0.10
N VAL A 279 -11.23 8.50 1.16
CA VAL A 279 -12.23 7.84 2.00
C VAL A 279 -13.31 8.84 2.39
N THR A 280 -14.55 8.39 2.33
CA THR A 280 -15.70 9.13 2.86
C THR A 280 -16.28 8.38 4.05
N PHE A 281 -16.50 9.11 5.14
CA PHE A 281 -17.19 8.65 6.34
C PHE A 281 -18.53 9.40 6.47
N SER A 282 -19.58 8.68 6.87
CA SER A 282 -20.84 9.28 7.32
C SER A 282 -20.67 9.96 8.67
N SER A 283 -19.83 9.40 9.54
CA SER A 283 -19.36 10.02 10.77
C SER A 283 -17.99 9.48 11.13
N LEU A 284 -17.20 10.24 11.88
CA LEU A 284 -15.91 9.77 12.40
C LEU A 284 -15.74 10.21 13.85
N ARG A 285 -15.51 9.23 14.73
CA ARG A 285 -15.09 9.47 16.12
C ARG A 285 -13.64 9.06 16.30
N ILE A 286 -12.84 9.94 16.90
CA ILE A 286 -11.49 9.67 17.36
C ILE A 286 -11.52 9.64 18.89
N GLN A 287 -11.18 8.50 19.47
CA GLN A 287 -11.12 8.32 20.92
C GLN A 287 -9.86 8.92 21.52
N GLU A 288 -9.84 9.09 22.85
CA GLU A 288 -8.75 9.68 23.63
C GLU A 288 -7.36 9.28 23.12
N HIS A 289 -6.47 10.25 22.87
CA HIS A 289 -5.13 10.04 22.29
C HIS A 289 -5.10 9.26 20.96
N GLY A 290 -6.20 9.16 20.23
CA GLY A 290 -6.27 8.57 18.89
C GLY A 290 -5.79 9.56 17.83
N TRP A 291 -5.08 9.05 16.81
CA TRP A 291 -4.39 9.89 15.82
C TRP A 291 -4.83 9.53 14.41
N LEU A 292 -5.22 10.52 13.63
CA LEU A 292 -5.48 10.40 12.20
C LEU A 292 -4.39 11.12 11.42
N ARG A 293 -3.66 10.39 10.57
CA ARG A 293 -2.77 10.98 9.56
C ARG A 293 -3.33 10.73 8.17
N ILE A 294 -3.43 11.80 7.38
CA ILE A 294 -3.87 11.76 5.99
C ILE A 294 -2.66 12.07 5.13
N GLU A 295 -2.33 11.20 4.19
CA GLU A 295 -1.13 11.30 3.36
C GLU A 295 -1.39 10.97 1.89
N ASN A 296 -0.37 11.08 1.04
CA ASN A 296 -0.43 10.71 -0.39
C ASN A 296 -1.50 11.43 -1.23
N GLY A 297 -1.71 12.72 -0.98
CA GLY A 297 -2.75 13.52 -1.63
C GLY A 297 -4.18 13.12 -1.27
N ALA A 298 -4.38 12.15 -0.37
CA ALA A 298 -5.69 11.61 -0.06
C ALA A 298 -6.62 12.67 0.53
N THR A 299 -7.90 12.55 0.18
CA THR A 299 -8.99 13.33 0.76
C THR A 299 -9.83 12.45 1.66
N VAL A 300 -9.84 12.77 2.96
CA VAL A 300 -10.77 12.20 3.93
C VAL A 300 -11.96 13.14 4.07
N THR A 301 -13.13 12.70 3.61
CA THR A 301 -14.37 13.47 3.72
C THR A 301 -15.24 12.91 4.85
N ILE A 302 -15.75 13.77 5.72
CA ILE A 302 -16.71 13.40 6.76
C ILE A 302 -17.99 14.19 6.52
N SER A 303 -19.06 13.50 6.16
CA SER A 303 -20.32 14.12 5.76
C SER A 303 -21.23 14.48 6.94
N GLY A 304 -21.16 13.73 8.04
CA GLY A 304 -21.90 13.97 9.28
C GLY A 304 -21.00 14.39 10.42
N ALA A 305 -21.19 13.78 11.60
CA ALA A 305 -20.49 14.19 12.81
C ALA A 305 -19.00 13.82 12.78
N PHE A 306 -18.16 14.80 13.07
CA PHE A 306 -16.75 14.61 13.40
C PHE A 306 -16.52 14.88 14.88
N VAL A 307 -16.16 13.83 15.63
CA VAL A 307 -16.01 13.88 17.09
C VAL A 307 -14.57 13.55 17.47
N THR A 308 -13.96 14.39 18.29
CA THR A 308 -12.63 14.14 18.85
C THR A 308 -12.66 14.24 20.37
N GLU A 309 -12.05 13.28 21.03
CA GLU A 309 -11.89 13.25 22.49
C GLU A 309 -10.55 13.88 22.92
N GLN A 310 -10.31 13.91 24.24
CA GLN A 310 -9.13 14.51 24.83
C GLN A 310 -7.82 13.96 24.21
N GLY A 311 -6.93 14.88 23.85
CA GLY A 311 -5.58 14.54 23.39
C GLY A 311 -5.51 13.86 22.02
N CYS A 312 -6.59 13.86 21.23
CA CYS A 312 -6.56 13.42 19.83
C CYS A 312 -5.65 14.29 18.97
N ASN A 313 -5.11 13.72 17.89
CA ASN A 313 -4.36 14.46 16.88
C ASN A 313 -4.89 14.15 15.47
N VAL A 314 -4.99 15.19 14.64
CA VAL A 314 -5.34 15.04 13.23
C VAL A 314 -4.34 15.82 12.41
N MET A 315 -3.68 15.13 11.49
CA MET A 315 -2.62 15.70 10.66
C MET A 315 -2.87 15.35 9.20
N ALA A 316 -2.95 16.37 8.35
CA ALA A 316 -2.96 16.19 6.90
C ALA A 316 -1.55 16.50 6.35
N GLU A 317 -0.78 15.45 6.12
CA GLU A 317 0.60 15.54 5.59
C GLU A 317 0.58 15.26 4.10
N ASN A 318 0.49 16.32 3.29
CA ASN A 318 0.19 16.18 1.87
C ASN A 318 -1.12 15.41 1.68
N GLY A 319 -2.20 15.88 2.29
CA GLY A 319 -3.55 15.32 2.19
C GLY A 319 -4.58 16.37 2.57
N THR A 320 -5.86 16.01 2.53
CA THR A 320 -6.97 16.93 2.83
C THR A 320 -7.96 16.28 3.78
N LEU A 321 -8.31 16.98 4.86
CA LEU A 321 -9.49 16.69 5.67
C LEU A 321 -10.63 17.61 5.24
N ARG A 322 -11.76 17.04 4.84
CA ARG A 322 -12.97 17.78 4.43
C ARG A 322 -14.11 17.47 5.38
N LEU A 323 -14.47 18.46 6.20
CA LEU A 323 -15.58 18.37 7.16
C LEU A 323 -16.81 19.05 6.59
N LEU A 324 -17.90 18.31 6.40
CA LEU A 324 -19.14 18.82 5.83
C LEU A 324 -20.31 18.84 6.82
N GLY A 325 -20.19 18.13 7.94
CA GLY A 325 -21.20 18.07 9.00
C GLY A 325 -20.77 18.79 10.28
N SER A 326 -21.28 18.33 11.42
CA SER A 326 -21.00 18.92 12.72
C SER A 326 -19.61 18.56 13.24
N ILE A 327 -19.05 19.43 14.08
CA ILE A 327 -17.76 19.24 14.74
C ILE A 327 -17.99 19.29 16.25
N ASP A 328 -17.56 18.25 16.96
CA ASP A 328 -17.60 18.16 18.43
C ASP A 328 -16.19 17.82 18.95
N HIS A 329 -15.66 18.66 19.84
CA HIS A 329 -14.36 18.49 20.46
C HIS A 329 -14.56 18.47 21.98
N ARG A 330 -14.13 17.38 22.62
CA ARG A 330 -14.35 17.10 24.04
C ARG A 330 -13.05 16.98 24.81
#